data_AF-A0A844QCA1-F1
#
_entry.id   AF-A0A844QCA1-F1
#
_cell.length_a   1.000
_cell.length_b   1.000
_cell.length_c   1.000
_cell.angle_alpha   90.00
_cell.angle_beta   90.00
_cell.angle_gamma   90.00
#
_symmetry.space_group_name_H-M   'P 1'
#
loop_
_entity.id
_entity.type
_entity.pdbx_description
1 polymer ?
#
loop_
_entity_poly.entity_id
_entity_poly.type
_entity_poly.pdbx_seq_one_letter_code
_entity_poly.pdbx_strand_id
1 'polypeptide(L)' 'MKRDREERDRLVRQGVLVSDSDPDLYRFSRDHVFGSSSVAGGIVKDGNCSGPQSWRKPGDGKTLREAKHG' A
#
# COMPACT_ATOMS: atom_id res chain seq x y z
N MET A 1 8.30 -16.42 5.28
CA MET A 1 8.39 -16.03 3.86
C MET A 1 7.70 -14.67 3.72
N LYS A 2 8.44 -13.58 3.46
CA LYS A 2 7.87 -12.24 3.31
C LYS A 2 7.21 -12.11 1.92
N ARG A 3 5.97 -12.59 1.78
CA ARG A 3 5.18 -12.48 0.53
C ARG A 3 5.08 -11.04 0.02
N ASP A 4 5.07 -10.08 0.93
CA ASP A 4 4.99 -8.66 0.59
C ASP A 4 6.22 -8.18 -0.20
N ARG A 5 7.39 -8.79 0.03
CA ARG A 5 8.63 -8.43 -0.68
C ARG A 5 8.58 -8.85 -2.13
N GLU A 6 8.05 -10.04 -2.41
CA GLU A 6 7.89 -10.55 -3.77
C GLU A 6 6.88 -9.71 -4.56
N GLU A 7 5.76 -9.35 -3.94
CA GLU A 7 4.74 -8.52 -4.60
C GLU A 7 5.24 -7.07 -4.81
N ARG A 8 5.98 -6.50 -3.85
CA ARG A 8 6.65 -5.20 -4.02
C ARG A 8 7.60 -5.21 -5.21
N ASP A 9 8.50 -6.20 -5.27
CA ASP A 9 9.47 -6.30 -6.37
C ASP A 9 8.76 -6.52 -7.72
N ARG A 10 7.62 -7.23 -7.74
CA ARG A 10 6.78 -7.37 -8.93
C ARG A 10 6.20 -6.03 -9.38
N LEU A 11 5.70 -5.21 -8.45
CA LEU A 11 5.18 -3.87 -8.76
C LEU A 11 6.27 -2.93 -9.26
N VAL A 12 7.48 -3.04 -8.71
CA VAL A 12 8.66 -2.32 -9.21
C VAL A 12 8.98 -2.74 -10.65
N ARG A 13 9.04 -4.05 -10.91
CA ARG A 13 9.27 -4.57 -12.26
C ARG A 13 8.17 -4.19 -13.25
N GLN A 14 6.93 -4.05 -12.79
CA GLN A 14 5.82 -3.59 -13.64
C GLN A 14 5.82 -2.08 -13.88
N GLY A 15 6.69 -1.31 -13.20
CA GLY A 15 6.67 0.14 -13.23
C GLY A 15 5.41 0.74 -12.61
N VAL A 16 4.79 0.00 -11.68
CA VAL A 16 3.70 0.50 -10.84
C VAL A 16 4.29 1.25 -9.67
N LEU A 17 5.31 0.67 -9.05
CA LEU A 17 6.09 1.26 -7.98
C LEU A 17 7.43 1.72 -8.57
N VAL A 18 7.79 2.99 -8.41
CA VAL A 18 9.06 3.54 -8.88
C VAL A 18 9.81 4.14 -7.70
N SER A 19 11.14 4.17 -7.74
CA SER A 19 11.91 4.94 -6.77
C SER A 19 11.49 6.42 -6.86
N ASP A 20 11.22 7.05 -5.72
CA ASP A 20 10.94 8.48 -5.69
C ASP A 20 12.24 9.30 -5.80
N SER A 21 12.15 10.63 -5.74
CA SER A 21 13.33 11.50 -5.65
C SER A 21 14.12 11.25 -4.35
N ASP A 22 13.43 10.76 -3.33
CA ASP A 22 14.03 10.27 -2.09
C ASP A 22 14.46 8.78 -2.28
N PRO A 23 15.75 8.44 -2.11
CA PRO A 23 16.25 7.09 -2.33
C PRO A 23 15.69 6.05 -1.34
N ASP A 24 15.15 6.48 -0.20
CA ASP A 24 14.53 5.60 0.78
C ASP A 24 13.02 5.38 0.53
N LEU A 25 12.44 6.11 -0.43
CA LEU A 25 11.00 6.07 -0.71
C LEU A 25 10.69 5.54 -2.11
N TYR A 26 9.55 4.86 -2.17
CA TYR A 26 8.94 4.43 -3.41
C TYR A 26 7.63 5.17 -3.63
N ARG A 27 7.36 5.52 -4.89
CA ARG A 27 6.13 6.17 -5.31
C ARG A 27 5.34 5.31 -6.27
N PHE A 28 4.03 5.31 -6.12
CA PHE A 28 3.15 4.74 -7.13
C PHE A 28 3.07 5.70 -8.32
N SER A 29 3.55 5.23 -9.47
CA SER A 29 3.45 5.97 -10.73
C SER A 29 2.08 5.81 -11.38
N ARG A 30 1.31 4.79 -11.00
CA ARG A 30 -0.03 4.53 -11.52
C ARG A 30 -0.94 3.95 -10.46
N ASP A 31 -2.24 4.12 -10.64
CA ASP A 31 -3.24 3.49 -9.80
C ASP A 31 -3.16 1.97 -9.89
N HIS A 32 -3.11 1.31 -8.72
CA HIS A 32 -3.07 -0.14 -8.63
C HIS A 32 -4.09 -0.64 -7.62
N VAL A 33 -4.95 -1.53 -8.06
CA VAL A 33 -5.98 -2.14 -7.21
C VAL A 33 -5.39 -3.37 -6.55
N PHE A 34 -5.12 -3.27 -5.26
CA PHE A 34 -4.72 -4.41 -4.44
C PHE A 34 -5.93 -5.28 -4.09
N GLY A 35 -5.74 -6.60 -4.06
CA GLY A 35 -6.77 -7.53 -3.61
C GLY A 35 -7.12 -7.42 -2.12
N SER A 36 -6.28 -6.74 -1.32
CA SER A 36 -6.54 -6.45 0.10
C SER A 36 -5.74 -5.25 0.59
N SER A 37 -6.34 -4.48 1.50
CA SER A 37 -5.70 -3.31 2.13
C SER A 37 -4.51 -3.67 3.02
N SER A 38 -4.47 -4.89 3.58
CA SER A 38 -3.31 -5.36 4.34
C SER A 38 -2.11 -5.64 3.45
N VAL A 39 -2.32 -6.18 2.24
CA VAL A 39 -1.27 -6.42 1.24
C VAL A 39 -0.70 -5.10 0.75
N ALA A 40 -1.59 -4.14 0.43
CA ALA A 40 -1.17 -2.78 0.08
C ALA A 40 -0.31 -2.17 1.19
N GLY A 41 -0.76 -2.29 2.45
CA GLY A 41 -0.01 -1.81 3.60
C GLY A 41 1.34 -2.50 3.79
N GLY A 42 1.43 -3.80 3.54
CA GLY A 42 2.66 -4.57 3.59
C GLY A 42 3.72 -4.09 2.60
N ILE A 43 3.29 -3.77 1.39
CA ILE A 43 4.14 -3.31 0.28
C ILE A 43 4.62 -1.87 0.51
N VAL A 44 3.74 -0.99 0.98
CA VAL A 44 4.07 0.43 1.21
C VAL A 44 4.90 0.64 2.47
N LYS A 45 4.62 -0.11 3.54
CA LYS A 45 5.27 0.04 4.85
C LYS A 45 6.47 -0.91 5.04
N ASP A 46 6.74 -1.80 4.08
CA ASP A 46 7.70 -2.92 4.20
C ASP A 46 7.53 -3.74 5.50
N GLY A 47 6.29 -3.90 5.97
CA GLY A 47 6.03 -4.47 7.29
C GLY A 47 4.57 -4.78 7.55
N ASN A 48 4.30 -5.46 8.68
CA ASN A 48 2.93 -5.84 9.02
C ASN A 48 2.08 -4.57 9.22
N CYS A 49 1.08 -4.41 8.35
CA CYS A 49 0.26 -3.21 8.31
C CYS A 49 -1.20 -3.59 8.51
N SER A 50 -1.81 -3.06 9.58
CA SER A 50 -3.26 -3.12 9.79
C SER A 50 -3.95 -2.18 8.81
N GLY A 51 -3.95 -2.56 7.52
CA GLY A 51 -4.49 -1.78 6.41
C GLY A 51 -5.82 -1.09 6.73
N PRO A 52 -6.83 -1.80 7.28
CA PRO A 52 -8.10 -1.20 7.64
C PRO A 52 -8.01 -0.05 8.65
N GLN A 53 -7.06 -0.09 9.58
CA GLN A 53 -6.89 0.93 10.64
C GLN A 53 -5.91 2.03 10.26
N SER A 54 -4.98 1.78 9.33
CA SER A 54 -3.95 2.76 8.95
C SER A 54 -4.36 3.60 7.74
N TRP A 55 -5.14 3.04 6.82
CA TRP A 55 -5.53 3.71 5.59
C TRP A 55 -6.75 4.59 5.86
N ARG A 56 -6.60 5.90 5.64
CA ARG A 56 -7.67 6.88 5.76
C ARG A 56 -8.21 7.22 4.39
N LYS A 57 -9.54 7.34 4.27
CA LYS A 57 -10.13 7.82 3.00
C LYS A 57 -9.84 9.31 2.83
N PRO A 58 -9.40 9.75 1.64
CA PRO A 58 -9.42 11.15 1.29
C PRO A 58 -10.89 11.60 1.22
N GLY A 59 -11.27 12.57 2.06
CA GLY A 59 -12.64 13.05 2.20
C GLY A 59 -13.09 13.13 3.66
N ASP A 60 -13.24 11.98 4.31
CA ASP A 60 -13.76 11.92 5.68
C ASP A 60 -12.69 11.76 6.77
N GLY A 61 -11.43 11.47 6.39
CA GLY A 61 -10.36 11.17 7.35
C GLY A 61 -10.57 9.87 8.16
N LYS A 62 -11.74 9.22 8.02
CA LYS A 62 -12.07 7.94 8.63
C LYS A 62 -11.20 6.82 8.07
N THR A 63 -10.84 5.90 8.94
CA THR A 63 -10.10 4.70 8.56
C THR A 63 -10.98 3.76 7.76
N LEU A 64 -10.38 2.93 6.90
CA LEU A 64 -11.10 1.90 6.12
C LEU A 64 -11.95 0.96 7.01
N ARG A 65 -11.53 0.73 8.26
CA ARG A 65 -12.26 -0.06 9.26
C ARG A 65 -13.54 0.63 9.68
N GLU A 66 -13.48 1.92 10.01
CA GLU A 66 -14.66 2.71 10.38
C GLU A 66 -15.64 2.82 9.22
N ALA A 67 -15.13 2.98 8.00
CA ALA A 67 -15.96 3.08 6.81
C ALA A 67 -16.64 1.77 6.37
N LYS A 68 -16.26 0.63 6.94
CA LYS A 68 -16.91 -0.67 6.67
C LYS A 68 -18.11 -0.93 7.60
N HIS A 69 -18.31 -0.06 8.60
CA HIS A 69 -19.32 -0.19 9.66
C HIS A 69 -20.35 0.94 9.67
N GLY A 70 -20.36 1.80 8.63
CA GLY A 70 -21.32 2.89 8.45
C GLY A 70 -22.38 2.55 7.42
#